data_AF-A0A1X1YYQ4-F1
#
_entry.id   AF-A0A1X1YYQ4-F1
#
_cell.length_a   1.000
_cell.length_b   1.000
_cell.length_c   1.000
_cell.angle_alpha   90.00
_cell.angle_beta   90.00
_cell.angle_gamma   90.00
#
_symmetry.space_group_name_H-M   'P 1'
#
loop_
_entity.id
_entity.type
_entity.pdbx_description
1 polymer ?
#
loop_
_entity_poly.entity_id
_entity_poly.type
_entity_poly.pdbx_seq_one_letter_code
_entity_poly.pdbx_strand_id
1 'polypeptide(L)'
;MITEPAKTFPRVLRGYDPAAVDAHIEALTAKQRLLLDDVKSLEARLTQVGDEAAALRKEVAVLTDTSPSPHAVQLRMANMLRRAVDEVAQMQAEARAEADALIAAAEAEAEDSRRRHEEQLADMAAQRKSLEAEYEERKKAIDDELAGMRAEAERAIDEAWREARREADHYRDQAQRAADEAIAQRIKILEQLAEVYRDLKSVPEALASAYQDQKSSPEPSVLVPLDERVSTG
;
A
#
# COMPACT_ATOMS: atom_id res chain seq x y z
N MET A 1 -32.56 53.46 59.04
CA MET A 1 -33.73 53.12 59.89
C MET A 1 -34.86 52.71 58.96
N ILE A 2 -35.16 51.41 58.88
CA ILE A 2 -36.29 50.93 58.07
C ILE A 2 -37.52 51.09 58.96
N THR A 3 -38.28 52.16 58.77
CA THR A 3 -39.54 52.37 59.49
C THR A 3 -40.62 51.53 58.82
N GLU A 4 -41.15 50.53 59.51
CA GLU A 4 -42.28 49.75 59.01
C GLU A 4 -43.50 50.68 58.79
N PRO A 5 -44.24 50.55 57.68
CA PRO A 5 -45.37 51.43 57.37
C PRO A 5 -46.50 51.25 58.40
N ALA A 6 -47.18 52.34 58.75
CA ALA A 6 -48.24 52.34 59.76
C ALA A 6 -49.38 51.37 59.38
N LYS A 7 -49.58 50.32 60.19
CA LYS A 7 -50.59 49.30 59.95
C LYS A 7 -51.99 49.81 60.35
N THR A 8 -52.95 49.63 59.45
CA THR A 8 -54.35 50.06 59.67
C THR A 8 -55.19 48.85 60.09
N PHE A 9 -55.86 48.93 61.24
CA PHE A 9 -56.72 47.86 61.78
C PHE A 9 -58.17 48.00 61.31
N PRO A 10 -58.91 46.90 61.09
CA PRO A 10 -60.34 46.94 60.78
C PRO A 10 -61.13 47.53 61.96
N ARG A 11 -62.24 48.23 61.67
CA ARG A 11 -63.11 48.88 62.68
C ARG A 11 -64.43 48.13 62.84
N VAL A 12 -64.86 47.94 64.08
CA VAL A 12 -66.18 47.39 64.47
C VAL A 12 -66.98 48.51 65.14
N LEU A 13 -68.30 48.34 65.33
CA LEU A 13 -69.17 49.35 65.94
C LEU A 13 -68.58 49.82 67.29
N ARG A 14 -68.12 51.08 67.35
CA ARG A 14 -67.41 51.74 68.48
C ARG A 14 -65.92 51.40 68.70
N GLY A 15 -65.15 50.97 67.69
CA GLY A 15 -63.69 50.90 67.85
C GLY A 15 -62.93 50.15 66.76
N TYR A 16 -61.64 49.90 67.02
CA TYR A 16 -60.87 48.90 66.27
C TYR A 16 -61.28 47.50 66.73
N ASP A 17 -61.16 46.52 65.83
CA ASP A 17 -61.36 45.12 66.18
C ASP A 17 -60.31 44.67 67.21
N PRO A 18 -60.71 44.36 68.46
CA PRO A 18 -59.77 43.99 69.51
C PRO A 18 -58.97 42.74 69.14
N ALA A 19 -59.57 41.77 68.45
CA ALA A 19 -58.87 40.54 68.05
C ALA A 19 -57.72 40.82 67.05
N ALA A 20 -57.91 41.76 66.13
CA ALA A 20 -56.90 42.15 65.16
C ALA A 20 -55.75 42.96 65.80
N VAL A 21 -56.04 43.74 66.84
CA VAL A 21 -55.05 44.50 67.59
C VAL A 21 -54.24 43.59 68.50
N ASP A 22 -54.90 42.69 69.25
CA ASP A 22 -54.25 41.75 70.16
C ASP A 22 -53.30 40.81 69.39
N ALA A 23 -53.74 40.26 68.26
CA ALA A 23 -52.88 39.43 67.39
C ALA A 23 -51.65 40.20 66.88
N HIS A 24 -51.76 41.52 66.68
CA HIS A 24 -50.63 42.33 66.27
C HIS A 24 -49.68 42.67 67.42
N ILE A 25 -50.20 42.93 68.62
CA ILE A 25 -49.39 43.12 69.83
C ILE A 25 -48.62 41.84 70.13
N GLU A 26 -49.25 40.67 70.00
CA GLU A 26 -48.58 39.37 70.14
C GLU A 26 -47.46 39.21 69.10
N ALA A 27 -47.72 39.53 67.82
CA ALA A 27 -46.72 39.47 66.76
C ALA A 27 -45.53 40.42 67.01
N LEU A 28 -45.78 41.65 67.44
CA LEU A 28 -44.74 42.62 67.80
C LEU A 28 -43.95 42.16 69.03
N THR A 29 -44.62 41.60 70.03
CA THR A 29 -43.97 41.08 71.24
C THR A 29 -43.09 39.88 70.90
N ALA A 30 -43.54 38.98 70.03
CA ALA A 30 -42.75 37.86 69.52
C ALA A 30 -41.54 38.35 68.72
N LYS A 31 -41.72 39.35 67.84
CA LYS A 31 -40.62 39.97 67.09
C LYS A 31 -39.62 40.66 68.00
N GLN A 32 -40.08 41.38 69.03
CA GLN A 32 -39.22 42.03 70.00
C GLN A 32 -38.42 41.01 70.81
N ARG A 33 -39.04 39.90 71.24
CA ARG A 33 -38.35 38.80 71.92
C ARG A 33 -37.27 38.19 71.02
N LEU A 34 -37.60 37.90 69.76
CA LEU A 34 -36.64 37.36 68.80
C LEU A 34 -35.45 38.31 68.60
N LEU A 35 -35.69 39.61 68.43
CA LEU A 35 -34.61 40.59 68.28
C LEU A 35 -33.75 40.70 69.54
N LEU A 36 -34.34 40.61 70.74
CA LEU A 36 -33.58 40.60 71.99
C LEU A 36 -32.73 39.35 72.15
N ASP A 37 -33.25 38.19 71.75
CA ASP A 37 -32.50 36.93 71.78
C ASP A 37 -31.36 36.95 70.74
N ASP A 38 -31.59 37.51 69.56
CA ASP A 38 -30.57 37.72 68.54
C ASP A 38 -29.45 38.64 69.04
N VAL A 39 -29.78 39.78 69.66
CA VAL A 39 -28.78 40.70 70.24
C VAL A 39 -27.95 40.00 71.31
N LYS A 40 -28.58 39.25 72.23
CA LYS A 40 -27.85 38.47 73.24
C LYS A 40 -26.94 37.42 72.61
N SER A 41 -27.39 36.76 71.54
CA SER A 41 -26.57 35.77 70.83
C SER A 41 -25.36 36.40 70.15
N LEU A 42 -25.52 37.60 69.59
CA LEU A 42 -24.45 38.36 68.96
C LEU A 42 -23.45 38.89 69.99
N GLU A 43 -23.92 39.36 71.14
CA GLU A 43 -23.07 39.75 72.26
C GLU A 43 -22.23 38.56 72.76
N ALA A 44 -22.85 37.40 72.95
CA ALA A 44 -22.13 36.18 73.36
C ALA A 44 -21.07 35.74 72.33
N ARG A 45 -21.38 35.82 71.03
CA ARG A 45 -20.41 35.55 69.95
C ARG A 45 -19.29 36.57 69.95
N LEU A 46 -19.58 37.85 70.18
CA LEU A 46 -18.58 38.90 70.23
C LEU A 46 -17.63 38.70 71.42
N THR A 47 -18.14 38.32 72.59
CA THR A 47 -17.31 38.00 73.75
C THR A 47 -16.42 36.80 73.49
N GLN A 48 -16.97 35.73 72.87
CA GLN A 48 -16.19 34.53 72.53
C GLN A 48 -15.04 34.85 71.57
N VAL A 49 -15.31 35.57 70.48
CA VAL A 49 -14.27 35.98 69.52
C VAL A 49 -13.25 36.92 70.19
N GLY A 50 -13.70 37.77 71.11
CA GLY A 50 -12.83 38.63 71.92
C GLY A 50 -11.84 37.82 72.77
N ASP A 51 -12.31 36.76 73.43
CA ASP A 51 -11.49 35.87 74.25
C ASP A 51 -10.51 35.06 73.40
N GLU A 52 -10.95 34.53 72.26
CA GLU A 52 -10.10 33.83 71.29
C GLU A 52 -8.99 34.74 70.75
N ALA A 53 -9.34 35.98 70.39
CA ALA A 53 -8.36 36.97 69.95
C ALA A 53 -7.36 37.35 71.07
N ALA A 54 -7.81 37.44 72.32
CA ALA A 54 -6.94 37.69 73.46
C ALA A 54 -5.99 36.53 73.75
N ALA A 55 -6.46 35.29 73.59
CA ALA A 55 -5.63 34.09 73.72
C ALA A 55 -4.56 34.02 72.62
N LEU A 56 -4.95 34.20 71.34
CA LEU A 56 -4.02 34.23 70.21
C LEU A 56 -2.98 35.34 70.36
N ARG A 57 -3.37 36.53 70.85
CA ARG A 57 -2.41 37.62 71.12
C ARG A 57 -1.36 37.24 72.17
N LYS A 58 -1.73 36.51 73.22
CA LYS A 58 -0.79 36.03 74.23
C LYS A 58 0.19 35.00 73.66
N GLU A 59 -0.31 34.08 72.84
CA GLU A 59 0.53 33.06 72.20
C GLU A 59 1.50 33.69 71.19
N VAL A 60 1.04 34.65 70.39
CA VAL A 60 1.90 35.45 69.50
C VAL A 60 2.95 36.22 70.31
N ALA A 61 2.59 36.81 71.45
CA ALA A 61 3.55 37.51 72.29
C ALA A 61 4.65 36.58 72.83
N VAL A 62 4.32 35.33 73.16
CA VAL A 62 5.30 34.32 73.59
C VAL A 62 6.19 33.86 72.43
N LEU A 63 5.61 33.61 71.25
CA LEU A 63 6.36 33.22 70.06
C LEU A 63 7.25 34.33 69.50
N THR A 64 6.85 35.58 69.70
CA THR A 64 7.56 36.78 69.25
C THR A 64 8.39 37.41 70.36
N ASP A 65 8.52 36.77 71.53
CA ASP A 65 9.37 37.30 72.59
C ASP A 65 10.83 37.30 72.12
N THR A 66 11.32 38.49 71.77
CA THR A 66 12.70 38.69 71.35
C THR A 66 13.65 38.91 72.52
N SER A 67 13.19 38.75 73.76
CA SER A 67 13.99 38.99 74.95
C SER A 67 15.34 38.25 74.89
N PRO A 68 16.42 38.87 75.40
CA PRO A 68 17.73 38.22 75.49
C PRO A 68 17.78 37.14 76.59
N SER A 69 16.62 36.73 77.14
CA SER A 69 16.54 35.69 78.15
C SER A 69 16.98 34.34 77.55
N PRO A 70 17.77 33.53 78.28
CA PRO A 70 18.26 32.25 77.76
C PRO A 70 17.13 31.32 77.26
N HIS A 71 15.98 31.35 77.93
CA HIS A 71 14.82 30.52 77.57
C HIS A 71 14.14 30.99 76.27
N ALA A 72 13.95 32.30 76.06
CA ALA A 72 13.38 32.83 74.82
C ALA A 72 14.29 32.59 73.62
N VAL A 73 15.62 32.59 73.81
CA VAL A 73 16.58 32.22 72.75
C VAL A 73 16.50 30.71 72.45
N GLN A 74 16.42 29.84 73.46
CA GLN A 74 16.26 28.40 73.28
C GLN A 74 14.97 28.04 72.54
N LEU A 75 13.84 28.66 72.90
CA LEU A 75 12.55 28.44 72.25
C LEU A 75 12.57 28.89 70.78
N ARG A 76 13.15 30.07 70.50
CA ARG A 76 13.34 30.53 69.11
C ARG A 76 14.23 29.59 68.31
N MET A 77 15.33 29.11 68.88
CA MET A 77 16.22 28.15 68.22
C MET A 77 15.51 26.82 67.95
N ALA A 78 14.73 26.30 68.90
CA ALA A 78 13.93 25.10 68.70
C ALA A 78 12.89 25.25 67.57
N ASN A 79 12.19 26.39 67.51
CA ASN A 79 11.23 26.68 66.46
C ASN A 79 11.91 26.85 65.09
N MET A 80 13.07 27.51 65.02
CA MET A 80 13.85 27.62 63.79
C MET A 80 14.34 26.24 63.30
N LEU A 81 14.83 25.39 64.20
CA LEU A 81 15.25 24.03 63.85
C LEU A 81 14.07 23.18 63.37
N ARG A 82 12.93 23.26 64.04
CA ARG A 82 11.71 22.56 63.62
C ARG A 82 11.29 23.00 62.23
N ARG A 83 11.24 24.32 61.98
CA ARG A 83 10.90 24.87 60.67
C ARG A 83 11.87 24.43 59.58
N ALA A 84 13.19 24.44 59.86
CA ALA A 84 14.18 23.96 58.91
C ALA A 84 14.02 22.47 58.59
N VAL A 85 13.68 21.63 59.58
CA VAL A 85 13.39 20.21 59.36
C VAL A 85 12.13 20.02 58.52
N ASP A 86 11.07 20.78 58.81
CA ASP A 86 9.81 20.72 58.06
C ASP A 86 10.02 21.19 56.60
N GLU A 87 10.78 22.26 56.38
CA GLU A 87 11.14 22.76 55.04
C GLU A 87 11.99 21.74 54.27
N VAL A 88 12.99 21.11 54.90
CA VAL A 88 13.79 20.05 54.26
C VAL A 88 12.93 18.84 53.91
N ALA A 89 11.99 18.44 54.79
CA ALA A 89 11.08 17.34 54.52
C ALA A 89 10.16 17.64 53.32
N GLN A 90 9.65 18.88 53.22
CA GLN A 90 8.88 19.33 52.07
C GLN A 90 9.70 19.30 50.78
N MET A 91 10.90 19.88 50.79
CA MET A 91 11.81 19.86 49.64
C MET A 91 12.16 18.45 49.19
N GLN A 92 12.37 17.52 50.13
CA GLN A 92 12.63 16.12 49.80
C GLN A 92 11.41 15.42 49.20
N ALA A 93 10.21 15.72 49.70
CA ALA A 93 8.98 15.15 49.16
C ALA A 93 8.72 15.67 47.73
N GLU A 94 8.92 16.97 47.49
CA GLU A 94 8.80 17.59 46.17
C GLU A 94 9.84 17.02 45.21
N ALA A 95 11.12 16.96 45.60
CA ALA A 95 12.17 16.39 44.75
C ALA A 95 11.92 14.92 44.39
N ARG A 96 11.36 14.13 45.31
CA ARG A 96 10.96 12.75 45.01
C ARG A 96 9.78 12.69 44.04
N ALA A 97 8.76 13.51 44.25
CA ALA A 97 7.61 13.56 43.35
C ALA A 97 8.02 14.01 41.93
N GLU A 98 8.93 14.97 41.82
CA GLU A 98 9.50 15.41 40.53
C GLU A 98 10.33 14.29 39.88
N ALA A 99 11.18 13.60 40.65
CA ALA A 99 11.95 12.47 40.14
C ALA A 99 11.04 11.35 39.63
N ASP A 100 10.02 10.97 40.40
CA ASP A 100 9.05 9.94 40.00
C ASP A 100 8.27 10.37 38.74
N ALA A 101 7.89 11.65 38.63
CA ALA A 101 7.23 12.19 37.44
C ALA A 101 8.15 12.16 36.20
N LEU A 102 9.45 12.48 36.36
CA LEU A 102 10.43 12.39 35.29
C LEU A 102 10.66 10.94 34.83
N ILE A 103 10.75 10.00 35.78
CA ILE A 103 10.88 8.57 35.46
C ILE A 103 9.64 8.09 34.70
N ALA A 104 8.43 8.39 35.19
CA ALA A 104 7.19 8.00 34.53
C ALA A 104 7.07 8.59 33.11
N ALA A 105 7.48 9.85 32.92
CA ALA A 105 7.49 10.48 31.60
C ALA A 105 8.50 9.80 30.66
N ALA A 106 9.70 9.49 31.14
CA ALA A 106 10.73 8.79 30.36
C ALA A 106 10.30 7.36 29.99
N GLU A 107 9.63 6.65 30.90
CA GLU A 107 9.08 5.31 30.65
C GLU A 107 7.97 5.36 29.59
N ALA A 108 7.05 6.32 29.70
CA ALA A 108 5.99 6.50 28.70
C ALA A 108 6.56 6.81 27.30
N GLU A 109 7.56 7.68 27.21
CA GLU A 109 8.24 7.99 25.93
C GLU A 109 9.00 6.76 25.38
N ALA A 110 9.65 5.98 26.25
CA ALA A 110 10.30 4.74 25.87
C ALA A 110 9.31 3.69 25.36
N GLU A 111 8.12 3.58 25.95
CA GLU A 111 7.06 2.71 25.46
C GLU A 111 6.49 3.18 24.12
N ASP A 112 6.20 4.47 23.98
CA ASP A 112 5.68 5.02 22.73
C ASP A 112 6.68 4.90 21.58
N SER A 113 7.97 5.13 21.84
CA SER A 113 9.02 4.90 20.85
C SER A 113 9.13 3.42 20.45
N ARG A 114 9.06 2.49 21.41
CA ARG A 114 9.01 1.04 21.11
C ARG A 114 7.81 0.68 20.24
N ARG A 115 6.61 1.15 20.58
CA ARG A 115 5.39 0.91 19.79
C ARG A 115 5.56 1.41 18.36
N ARG A 116 6.04 2.65 18.18
CA ARG A 116 6.30 3.22 16.85
C ARG A 116 7.33 2.40 16.05
N HIS A 117 8.37 1.91 16.71
CA HIS A 117 9.37 1.06 16.06
C HIS A 117 8.78 -0.30 15.66
N GLU A 118 7.97 -0.92 16.51
CA GLU A 118 7.28 -2.18 16.20
C GLU A 118 6.30 -2.01 15.03
N GLU A 119 5.54 -0.92 15.00
CA GLU A 119 4.66 -0.55 13.88
C GLU A 119 5.45 -0.36 12.58
N GLN A 120 6.56 0.38 12.61
CA GLN A 120 7.43 0.56 11.43
C GLN A 120 8.01 -0.77 10.93
N LEU A 121 8.43 -1.65 11.84
CA LEU A 121 8.93 -2.98 11.48
C LEU A 121 7.83 -3.85 10.86
N ALA A 122 6.60 -3.76 11.38
CA ALA A 122 5.44 -4.47 10.82
C ALA A 122 5.11 -3.95 9.41
N ASP A 123 5.10 -2.64 9.21
CA ASP A 123 4.85 -2.01 7.90
C ASP A 123 5.92 -2.40 6.88
N MET A 124 7.20 -2.35 7.26
CA MET A 124 8.30 -2.80 6.38
C MET A 124 8.18 -4.28 6.05
N ALA A 125 7.79 -5.12 7.01
CA ALA A 125 7.57 -6.55 6.77
C ALA A 125 6.38 -6.79 5.82
N ALA A 126 5.31 -6.00 5.93
CA ALA A 126 4.17 -6.06 5.03
C ALA A 126 4.55 -5.62 3.60
N GLN A 127 5.27 -4.50 3.46
CA GLN A 127 5.80 -4.02 2.17
C GLN A 127 6.75 -5.03 1.53
N ARG A 128 7.63 -5.65 2.31
CA ARG A 128 8.52 -6.69 1.81
C ARG A 128 7.73 -7.89 1.26
N LYS A 129 6.71 -8.35 1.99
CA LYS A 129 5.86 -9.46 1.55
C LYS A 129 5.08 -9.12 0.27
N SER A 130 4.56 -7.90 0.15
CA SER A 130 3.86 -7.48 -1.06
C SER A 130 4.82 -7.43 -2.26
N LEU A 131 6.02 -6.87 -2.07
CA LEU A 131 7.04 -6.83 -3.12
C LEU A 131 7.53 -8.23 -3.52
N GLU A 132 7.71 -9.15 -2.56
CA GLU A 132 8.05 -10.55 -2.85
C GLU A 132 6.94 -11.23 -3.66
N ALA A 133 5.67 -10.99 -3.32
CA ALA A 133 4.53 -11.52 -4.08
C ALA A 133 4.47 -10.96 -5.51
N GLU A 134 4.63 -9.64 -5.69
CA GLU A 134 4.70 -9.01 -7.01
C GLU A 134 5.88 -9.52 -7.84
N TYR A 135 7.03 -9.74 -7.21
CA TYR A 135 8.21 -10.28 -7.87
C TYR A 135 7.96 -11.71 -8.37
N GLU A 136 7.40 -12.57 -7.54
CA GLU A 136 7.07 -13.96 -7.94
C GLU A 136 5.99 -14.00 -9.01
N GLU A 137 5.00 -13.11 -8.97
CA GLU A 137 3.98 -12.99 -10.03
C GLU A 137 4.61 -12.56 -11.36
N ARG A 138 5.42 -11.50 -11.36
CA ARG A 138 6.11 -11.03 -12.58
C ARG A 138 7.07 -12.07 -13.12
N LYS A 139 7.78 -12.79 -12.25
CA LYS A 139 8.69 -13.85 -12.65
C LYS A 139 7.93 -14.98 -13.36
N LYS A 140 6.80 -15.43 -12.80
CA LYS A 140 5.93 -16.41 -13.45
C LYS A 140 5.40 -15.93 -14.80
N ALA A 141 4.94 -14.68 -14.88
CA ALA A 141 4.47 -14.11 -16.13
C ALA A 141 5.55 -14.13 -17.22
N ILE A 142 6.79 -13.74 -16.88
CA ILE A 142 7.92 -13.78 -17.80
C ILE A 142 8.26 -15.23 -18.19
N ASP A 143 8.26 -16.16 -17.24
CA ASP A 143 8.54 -17.58 -17.52
C ASP A 143 7.48 -18.18 -18.46
N ASP A 144 6.21 -17.82 -18.28
CA ASP A 144 5.10 -18.24 -19.14
C ASP A 144 5.21 -17.62 -20.55
N GLU A 145 5.56 -16.33 -20.66
CA GLU A 145 5.82 -15.66 -21.94
C GLU A 145 7.01 -16.29 -22.69
N LEU A 146 8.10 -16.59 -21.98
CA LEU A 146 9.27 -17.28 -22.54
C LEU A 146 8.91 -18.69 -23.01
N ALA A 147 8.09 -19.42 -22.25
CA ALA A 147 7.61 -20.74 -22.66
C ALA A 147 6.73 -20.66 -23.90
N GLY A 148 5.84 -19.65 -23.97
CA GLY A 148 5.02 -19.37 -25.15
C GLY A 148 5.86 -19.10 -26.40
N MET A 149 6.79 -18.16 -26.33
CA MET A 149 7.69 -17.83 -27.44
C MET A 149 8.52 -19.03 -27.90
N ARG A 150 8.99 -19.87 -26.97
CA ARG A 150 9.72 -21.11 -27.31
C ARG A 150 8.82 -22.09 -28.06
N ALA A 151 7.61 -22.32 -27.57
CA ALA A 151 6.66 -23.22 -28.22
C ALA A 151 6.25 -22.72 -29.63
N GLU A 152 6.10 -21.41 -29.80
CA GLU A 152 5.84 -20.79 -31.11
C GLU A 152 7.03 -20.97 -32.06
N ALA A 153 8.25 -20.73 -31.58
CA ALA A 153 9.46 -20.93 -32.37
C ALA A 153 9.64 -22.40 -32.80
N GLU A 154 9.40 -23.36 -31.89
CA GLU A 154 9.43 -24.79 -32.19
C GLU A 154 8.39 -25.16 -33.27
N ARG A 155 7.16 -24.67 -33.14
CA ARG A 155 6.11 -24.89 -34.16
C ARG A 155 6.49 -24.32 -35.51
N ALA A 156 7.04 -23.10 -35.54
CA ALA A 156 7.48 -22.47 -36.79
C ALA A 156 8.62 -23.26 -37.46
N ILE A 157 9.57 -23.78 -36.67
CA ILE A 157 10.65 -24.66 -37.15
C ILE A 157 10.07 -25.96 -37.73
N ASP A 158 9.15 -26.61 -37.02
CA ASP A 158 8.51 -27.85 -37.46
C ASP A 158 7.67 -27.65 -38.73
N GLU A 159 6.99 -26.51 -38.85
CA GLU A 159 6.26 -26.12 -40.06
C GLU A 159 7.19 -25.92 -41.24
N ALA A 160 8.24 -25.12 -41.08
CA ALA A 160 9.24 -24.88 -42.11
C ALA A 160 9.92 -26.19 -42.55
N TRP A 161 10.22 -27.10 -41.62
CA TRP A 161 10.78 -28.41 -41.94
C TRP A 161 9.81 -29.28 -42.74
N ARG A 162 8.53 -29.31 -42.36
CA ARG A 162 7.50 -30.05 -43.10
C ARG A 162 7.30 -29.50 -44.50
N GLU A 163 7.31 -28.19 -44.66
CA GLU A 163 7.19 -27.53 -45.96
C GLU A 163 8.40 -27.82 -46.85
N ALA A 164 9.62 -27.58 -46.34
CA ALA A 164 10.86 -27.89 -47.07
C ALA A 164 10.93 -29.37 -47.47
N ARG A 165 10.44 -30.29 -46.62
CA ARG A 165 10.38 -31.71 -46.94
C ARG A 165 9.41 -32.00 -48.09
N ARG A 166 8.22 -31.40 -48.06
CA ARG A 166 7.21 -31.55 -49.13
C ARG A 166 7.74 -31.02 -50.46
N GLU A 167 8.41 -29.87 -50.46
CA GLU A 167 9.01 -29.31 -51.67
C GLU A 167 10.12 -30.22 -52.20
N ALA A 168 11.01 -30.72 -51.33
CA ALA A 168 12.07 -31.64 -51.73
C ALA A 168 11.53 -32.93 -52.34
N ASP A 169 10.48 -33.51 -51.74
CA ASP A 169 9.83 -34.72 -52.26
C ASP A 169 9.10 -34.42 -53.58
N HIS A 170 8.48 -33.24 -53.72
CA HIS A 170 7.88 -32.80 -54.99
C HIS A 170 8.90 -32.69 -56.13
N TYR A 171 10.04 -32.05 -55.88
CA TYR A 171 11.10 -31.94 -56.89
C TYR A 171 11.72 -33.30 -57.23
N ARG A 172 11.84 -34.21 -56.25
CA ARG A 172 12.29 -35.59 -56.51
C ARG A 172 11.32 -36.33 -57.43
N ASP A 173 10.03 -36.27 -57.15
CA ASP A 173 9.00 -36.91 -57.96
C ASP A 173 8.98 -36.34 -59.40
N GLN A 174 9.12 -35.02 -59.54
CA GLN A 174 9.23 -34.39 -60.86
C GLN A 174 10.48 -34.86 -61.61
N ALA A 175 11.63 -34.91 -60.95
CA ALA A 175 12.88 -35.36 -61.56
C ALA A 175 12.81 -36.84 -61.98
N GLN A 176 12.17 -37.70 -61.17
CA GLN A 176 11.92 -39.10 -61.51
C GLN A 176 11.06 -39.22 -62.77
N ARG A 177 9.93 -38.49 -62.84
CA ARG A 177 9.07 -38.51 -64.03
C ARG A 177 9.80 -38.05 -65.29
N ALA A 178 10.57 -36.97 -65.20
CA ALA A 178 11.35 -36.48 -66.33
C ALA A 178 12.42 -37.50 -66.78
N ALA A 179 13.05 -38.21 -65.83
CA ALA A 179 13.97 -39.28 -66.14
C ALA A 179 13.28 -40.47 -66.83
N ASP A 180 12.10 -40.89 -66.32
CA ASP A 180 11.30 -41.96 -66.92
C ASP A 180 10.84 -41.61 -68.35
N GLU A 181 10.40 -40.37 -68.56
CA GLU A 181 10.04 -39.85 -69.89
C GLU A 181 11.24 -39.85 -70.84
N ALA A 182 12.42 -39.40 -70.38
CA ALA A 182 13.65 -39.43 -71.18
C ALA A 182 14.09 -40.87 -71.53
N ILE A 183 13.93 -41.81 -70.59
CA ILE A 183 14.19 -43.24 -70.83
C ILE A 183 13.22 -43.77 -71.90
N ALA A 184 11.92 -43.46 -71.80
CA ALA A 184 10.93 -43.88 -72.78
C ALA A 184 11.23 -43.32 -74.19
N GLN A 185 11.60 -42.04 -74.28
CA GLN A 185 12.03 -41.43 -75.55
C GLN A 185 13.27 -42.11 -76.12
N ARG A 186 14.26 -42.42 -75.28
CA ARG A 186 15.47 -43.14 -75.71
C ARG A 186 15.14 -44.53 -76.25
N ILE A 187 14.25 -45.28 -75.59
CA ILE A 187 13.78 -46.59 -76.07
C ILE A 187 13.15 -46.42 -77.46
N LYS A 188 12.24 -45.45 -77.64
CA LYS A 188 11.60 -45.18 -78.93
C LYS A 188 12.60 -44.85 -80.04
N ILE A 189 13.60 -44.03 -79.76
CA ILE A 189 14.66 -43.70 -80.72
C ILE A 189 15.50 -44.94 -81.08
N LEU A 190 15.82 -45.77 -80.10
CA LEU A 190 16.57 -47.01 -80.33
C LEU A 190 15.77 -48.02 -81.16
N GLU A 191 14.45 -48.10 -80.94
CA GLU A 191 13.54 -48.91 -81.78
C GLU A 191 13.53 -48.41 -83.22
N GLN A 192 13.37 -47.10 -83.44
CA GLN A 192 13.42 -46.49 -84.78
C GLN A 192 14.77 -46.72 -85.47
N LEU A 193 15.88 -46.57 -84.75
CA LEU A 193 17.20 -46.88 -85.28
C LEU A 193 17.33 -48.36 -85.66
N ALA A 194 16.81 -49.28 -84.85
CA ALA A 194 16.84 -50.71 -85.15
C ALA A 194 16.01 -51.06 -86.40
N GLU A 195 14.87 -50.38 -86.62
CA GLU A 195 14.10 -50.47 -87.87
C GLU A 195 14.93 -49.98 -89.07
N VAL A 196 15.50 -48.78 -88.99
CA VAL A 196 16.36 -48.23 -90.06
C VAL A 196 17.54 -49.16 -90.36
N TYR A 197 18.18 -49.73 -89.33
CA TYR A 197 19.25 -50.72 -89.51
C TYR A 197 18.77 -52.00 -90.21
N ARG A 198 17.54 -52.48 -89.92
CA ARG A 198 16.94 -53.62 -90.64
C ARG A 198 16.68 -53.28 -92.11
N ASP A 199 16.15 -52.09 -92.39
CA ASP A 199 15.87 -51.63 -93.74
C ASP A 199 17.17 -51.49 -94.55
N LEU A 200 18.19 -50.85 -93.97
CA LEU A 200 19.52 -50.71 -94.55
C LEU A 200 20.22 -52.05 -94.79
N LYS A 201 19.92 -53.09 -94.01
CA LYS A 201 20.52 -54.43 -94.22
C LYS A 201 20.16 -55.04 -95.58
N SER A 202 19.02 -54.65 -96.16
CA SER A 202 18.55 -55.10 -97.47
C SER A 202 19.13 -54.31 -98.65
N VAL A 203 19.67 -53.11 -98.38
CA VAL A 203 20.20 -52.18 -99.40
C VAL A 203 21.44 -52.71 -100.13
N PRO A 204 22.43 -53.37 -99.50
CA PRO A 204 23.57 -53.94 -100.20
C PRO A 204 23.18 -55.02 -101.22
N GLU A 205 22.19 -55.85 -100.90
CA GLU A 205 21.67 -56.88 -101.81
C GLU A 205 20.89 -56.23 -102.96
N ALA A 206 20.07 -55.21 -102.67
CA ALA A 206 19.36 -54.44 -103.68
C ALA A 206 20.31 -53.66 -104.62
N LEU A 207 21.38 -53.05 -104.08
CA LEU A 207 22.42 -52.37 -104.86
C LEU A 207 23.25 -53.36 -105.67
N ALA A 208 23.58 -54.53 -105.13
CA ALA A 208 24.27 -55.58 -105.87
C ALA A 208 23.42 -56.11 -107.04
N SER A 209 22.10 -56.26 -106.83
CA SER A 209 21.15 -56.62 -107.89
C SER A 209 21.06 -55.52 -108.95
N ALA A 210 20.92 -54.25 -108.56
CA ALA A 210 20.89 -53.12 -109.49
C ALA A 210 22.20 -52.97 -110.29
N TYR A 211 23.36 -53.22 -109.66
CA TYR A 211 24.65 -53.26 -110.35
C TYR A 211 24.75 -54.43 -111.34
N GLN A 212 24.21 -55.59 -111.00
CA GLN A 212 24.14 -56.73 -111.92
C GLN A 212 23.18 -56.44 -113.09
N ASP A 213 22.04 -55.80 -112.85
CA ASP A 213 21.09 -55.40 -113.90
C ASP A 213 21.68 -54.31 -114.83
N GLN A 214 22.47 -53.38 -114.29
CA GLN A 214 23.21 -52.38 -115.08
C GLN A 214 24.33 -53.02 -115.92
N LYS A 215 25.00 -54.06 -115.39
CA LYS A 215 26.01 -54.84 -116.13
C LYS A 215 25.40 -55.78 -117.17
N SER A 216 24.10 -56.07 -117.05
CA SER A 216 23.32 -56.95 -117.93
C SER A 216 22.48 -56.19 -118.97
N SER A 217 22.52 -54.85 -118.96
CA SER A 217 21.91 -53.99 -119.98
C SER A 217 22.96 -53.52 -120.99
N PRO A 218 22.69 -53.56 -122.31
CA PRO A 218 23.58 -52.97 -123.30
C PRO A 218 23.47 -51.43 -123.25
N GLU A 219 24.61 -50.74 -123.36
CA GLU A 219 24.66 -49.27 -123.43
C GLU A 219 23.73 -48.71 -124.52
N PRO A 220 23.16 -47.53 -124.27
CA PRO A 220 23.08 -46.53 -125.32
C PRO A 220 23.78 -45.24 -124.87
N SER A 221 24.90 -44.99 -125.56
CA SER A 221 25.36 -43.66 -125.94
C SER A 221 24.19 -42.71 -126.23
N VAL A 222 24.06 -41.64 -125.45
CA VAL A 222 23.51 -40.34 -125.90
C VAL A 222 24.25 -39.22 -125.17
N LEU A 223 25.08 -38.52 -125.93
CA LEU A 223 25.62 -37.20 -125.62
C LEU A 223 24.54 -36.12 -125.77
N VAL A 224 24.83 -34.95 -125.18
CA VAL A 224 24.49 -33.56 -125.59
C VAL A 224 23.79 -32.71 -124.48
N PRO A 225 24.12 -31.40 -124.36
CA PRO A 225 24.39 -30.70 -123.09
C PRO A 225 23.53 -29.42 -122.83
N LEU A 226 24.01 -28.58 -121.90
CA LEU A 226 23.68 -27.18 -121.50
C LEU A 226 22.87 -27.06 -120.18
N ASP A 227 23.48 -26.60 -119.09
CA ASP A 227 23.74 -25.20 -118.64
C ASP A 227 22.53 -24.60 -117.90
N GLU A 228 22.66 -24.32 -116.59
CA GLU A 228 22.28 -23.02 -115.98
C GLU A 228 22.60 -22.93 -114.48
N ARG A 229 23.21 -21.80 -114.11
CA ARG A 229 23.49 -21.30 -112.75
C ARG A 229 22.19 -20.83 -112.07
N VAL A 230 22.15 -20.82 -110.72
CA VAL A 230 21.61 -19.76 -109.80
C VAL A 230 22.00 -20.21 -108.36
N SER A 231 22.92 -19.56 -107.63
CA SER A 231 22.85 -18.30 -106.84
C SER A 231 22.48 -18.50 -105.35
N THR A 232 23.45 -18.19 -104.48
CA THR A 232 23.42 -17.47 -103.19
C THR A 232 22.26 -17.63 -102.20
N GLY A 233 22.63 -17.88 -100.94
CA GLY A 233 21.81 -17.65 -99.74
C GLY A 233 22.40 -18.33 -98.51
#